data_AF-A0A7S1ELQ7-F1
#
_entry.id   AF-A0A7S1ELQ7-F1
#
_cell.length_a   1.000
_cell.length_b   1.000
_cell.length_c   1.000
_cell.angle_alpha   90.00
_cell.angle_beta   90.00
_cell.angle_gamma   90.00
#
_symmetry.space_group_name_H-M   'P 1'
#
loop_
_entity.id
_entity.type
_entity.pdbx_description
1 polymer ?
#
loop_
_entity_poly.entity_id
_entity_poly.type
_entity_poly.pdbx_seq_one_letter_code
_entity_poly.pdbx_strand_id
1 'polypeptide(L)'
;PFTPVPGSRLLAVDDEARALLAQALRALARETAASSLHVLFGDPADQAALAAAGCAARAGVQFHWTAQSPDSDADFPAFLARLQREKRKKIQQEQRRVREAGVSFDIREGAAINGEDWDYF
;
A
#
# COMPACT_ATOMS: atom_id res chain seq x y z
N PRO A 1 -8.88 2.80 1.79
CA PRO A 1 -8.16 1.90 0.86
C PRO A 1 -6.73 1.73 1.38
N PHE A 2 -6.29 0.51 1.71
CA PHE A 2 -4.94 0.28 2.21
C PHE A 2 -3.92 0.56 1.11
N THR A 3 -2.99 1.48 1.36
CA THR A 3 -1.87 1.74 0.45
C THR A 3 -0.97 0.51 0.42
N PRO A 4 -0.62 -0.04 -0.77
CA PRO A 4 0.19 -1.25 -0.90
C PRO A 4 1.67 -0.98 -0.62
N VAL A 5 2.00 -0.47 0.56
CA VAL A 5 3.35 -0.07 0.95
C VAL A 5 4.19 -1.31 1.23
N PRO A 6 5.28 -1.56 0.49
CA PRO A 6 6.22 -2.63 0.82
C PRO A 6 6.97 -2.35 2.12
N GLY A 7 7.25 -3.38 2.91
CA GLY A 7 8.08 -3.27 4.11
C GLY A 7 8.10 -4.57 4.91
N SER A 8 8.91 -4.61 5.97
CA SER A 8 8.93 -5.78 6.85
C SER A 8 7.58 -5.96 7.54
N ARG A 9 7.07 -7.19 7.46
CA ARG A 9 5.82 -7.67 8.08
C ARG A 9 6.10 -8.61 9.24
N LEU A 10 7.20 -9.34 9.22
CA LEU A 10 7.62 -10.16 10.35
C LEU A 10 8.26 -9.30 11.45
N LEU A 11 8.81 -8.12 11.10
CA LEU A 11 9.47 -7.20 12.05
C LEU A 11 10.58 -7.90 12.85
N ALA A 12 11.25 -8.87 12.21
CA ALA A 12 12.29 -9.67 12.83
C ALA A 12 13.58 -8.87 13.00
N VAL A 13 14.24 -9.05 14.15
CA VAL A 13 15.52 -8.39 14.45
C VAL A 13 16.71 -9.00 13.69
N ASP A 14 16.58 -10.27 13.29
CA ASP A 14 17.57 -11.02 12.52
C ASP A 14 16.90 -12.14 11.70
N ASP A 15 17.71 -12.90 10.96
CA ASP A 15 17.24 -13.98 10.07
C ASP A 15 16.68 -15.19 10.84
N GLU A 16 17.23 -15.49 12.02
CA GLU A 16 16.78 -16.61 12.85
C GLU A 16 15.39 -16.33 13.41
N ALA A 17 15.19 -15.15 14.01
CA ALA A 17 13.89 -14.68 14.46
C ALA A 17 12.88 -14.64 13.31
N ARG A 18 13.31 -14.24 12.10
CA ARG A 18 12.44 -14.20 10.92
C ARG A 18 11.95 -15.58 10.53
N ALA A 19 12.82 -16.58 10.53
CA ALA A 19 12.46 -17.96 10.24
C ALA A 19 11.47 -18.52 11.28
N LEU A 20 11.71 -18.24 12.57
CA LEU A 20 10.83 -18.65 13.66
C LEU A 20 9.45 -17.99 13.54
N LEU A 21 9.38 -16.69 13.25
CA LEU A 21 8.13 -15.95 13.07
C LEU A 21 7.33 -16.47 11.86
N ALA A 22 7.99 -16.76 10.74
CA ALA A 22 7.34 -17.35 9.57
C ALA A 22 6.73 -18.73 9.90
N GLN A 23 7.43 -19.58 10.66
CA GLN A 23 6.91 -20.87 11.13
C GLN A 23 5.74 -20.70 12.10
N ALA A 24 5.86 -19.77 13.05
CA ALA A 24 4.84 -19.46 14.05
C ALA A 24 3.53 -18.99 13.40
N LEU A 25 3.59 -18.10 12.40
CA LEU A 25 2.40 -17.68 11.65
C LEU A 25 1.67 -18.86 11.00
N ARG A 26 2.41 -19.81 10.44
CA ARG A 26 1.84 -21.01 9.81
C ARG A 26 1.22 -21.96 10.84
N ALA A 27 1.84 -22.09 12.00
CA ALA A 27 1.31 -22.86 13.12
C ALA A 27 0.01 -22.23 13.64
N LEU A 28 0.02 -20.92 13.87
CA LEU A 28 -1.14 -20.16 14.32
C LEU A 28 -2.33 -20.26 13.36
N ALA A 29 -2.09 -20.18 12.05
CA ALA A 29 -3.14 -20.34 11.05
C ALA A 29 -3.80 -21.73 11.11
N ARG A 30 -3.04 -22.79 11.44
CA ARG A 30 -3.58 -24.14 11.63
C ARG A 30 -4.35 -24.27 12.94
N GLU A 31 -3.79 -23.74 14.03
CA GLU A 31 -4.41 -23.78 15.36
C GLU A 31 -5.76 -23.06 15.38
N THR A 32 -5.85 -21.92 14.70
CA THR A 32 -7.08 -21.13 14.59
C THR A 32 -8.06 -21.65 13.54
N ALA A 33 -7.73 -22.76 12.85
CA ALA A 33 -8.49 -23.29 11.71
C ALA A 33 -8.78 -22.23 10.63
N ALA A 34 -7.86 -21.28 10.43
CA ALA A 34 -8.00 -20.25 9.42
C ALA A 34 -7.99 -20.87 8.01
N SER A 35 -8.90 -20.41 7.15
CA SER A 35 -8.96 -20.88 5.76
C SER A 35 -7.73 -20.52 4.94
N SER A 36 -7.06 -19.42 5.30
CA SER A 36 -5.85 -18.95 4.62
C SER A 36 -5.03 -17.98 5.49
N LEU A 37 -3.74 -17.88 5.17
CA LEU A 37 -2.81 -16.87 5.70
C LEU A 37 -2.32 -16.02 4.54
N HIS A 38 -2.40 -14.69 4.68
CA HIS A 38 -1.93 -13.74 3.67
C HIS A 38 -0.98 -12.73 4.29
N VAL A 39 0.31 -12.81 3.96
CA VAL A 39 1.28 -11.77 4.27
C VAL A 39 1.46 -10.89 3.03
N LEU A 40 0.90 -9.69 3.06
CA LEU A 40 0.89 -8.77 1.91
C LEU A 40 2.02 -7.74 2.01
N PHE A 41 2.64 -7.44 0.87
CA PHE A 41 3.66 -6.40 0.73
C PHE A 41 4.85 -6.58 1.68
N GLY A 42 5.25 -7.83 1.93
CA GLY A 42 6.49 -8.15 2.65
C GLY A 42 7.73 -7.71 1.87
N ASP A 43 8.79 -7.35 2.57
CA ASP A 43 10.10 -7.13 1.94
C ASP A 43 10.70 -8.46 1.43
N PRO A 44 11.79 -8.42 0.64
CA PRO A 44 12.39 -9.63 0.08
C PRO A 44 12.85 -10.67 1.13
N ALA A 45 13.28 -10.23 2.31
CA ALA A 45 13.77 -11.13 3.35
C ALA A 45 12.62 -11.89 4.01
N ASP A 46 11.51 -11.21 4.27
CA ASP A 46 10.28 -11.83 4.77
C ASP A 46 9.67 -12.78 3.75
N GLN A 47 9.66 -12.40 2.46
CA GLN A 47 9.19 -13.27 1.39
C GLN A 47 10.01 -14.57 1.31
N ALA A 48 11.34 -14.49 1.44
CA ALA A 48 12.21 -15.66 1.44
C ALA A 48 11.96 -16.57 2.65
N ALA A 49 11.81 -16.00 3.86
CA ALA A 49 11.51 -16.76 5.07
C ALA A 49 10.15 -17.45 5.01
N LEU A 50 9.12 -16.77 4.50
CA LEU A 50 7.78 -17.34 4.30
C LEU A 50 7.79 -18.47 3.26
N ALA A 51 8.53 -18.30 2.16
CA ALA A 51 8.70 -19.35 1.15
C ALA A 51 9.40 -20.58 1.74
N ALA A 52 10.47 -20.39 2.52
CA ALA A 52 11.15 -21.48 3.22
C ALA A 52 10.23 -22.16 4.27
N ALA A 53 9.33 -21.40 4.88
CA ALA A 53 8.27 -21.92 5.73
C ALA A 53 7.12 -22.57 4.94
N GLY A 54 7.19 -22.73 3.62
CA GLY A 54 6.19 -23.44 2.83
C GLY A 54 4.95 -22.62 2.44
N CYS A 55 5.01 -21.29 2.57
CA CYS A 55 3.99 -20.40 1.97
C CYS A 55 4.25 -20.23 0.47
N ALA A 56 3.18 -20.08 -0.31
CA ALA A 56 3.28 -19.76 -1.73
C ALA A 56 3.46 -18.24 -1.95
N ALA A 57 4.32 -17.87 -2.88
CA ALA A 57 4.47 -16.48 -3.30
C ALA A 57 3.21 -16.00 -4.03
N ARG A 58 2.72 -14.82 -3.65
CA ARG A 58 1.61 -14.15 -4.35
C ARG A 58 2.18 -13.04 -5.23
N ALA A 59 2.04 -13.19 -6.55
CA ALA A 59 2.33 -12.12 -7.48
C ALA A 59 1.16 -11.12 -7.55
N GLY A 60 1.48 -9.83 -7.67
CA GLY A 60 0.52 -8.76 -7.88
C GLY A 60 1.12 -7.68 -8.76
N VAL A 61 0.29 -7.01 -9.55
CA VAL A 61 0.70 -5.88 -10.39
C VAL A 61 0.38 -4.59 -9.64
N GLN A 62 1.35 -3.68 -9.57
CA GLN A 62 1.16 -2.35 -9.02
C GLN A 62 1.44 -1.32 -10.11
N PHE A 63 0.57 -0.31 -10.20
CA PHE A 63 0.79 0.85 -11.05
C PHE A 63 1.31 1.98 -10.16
N HIS A 64 2.57 2.33 -10.33
CA HIS A 64 3.18 3.43 -9.58
C HIS A 64 3.26 4.66 -10.46
N TRP A 65 2.88 5.80 -9.88
CA TRP A 65 3.17 7.11 -10.45
C TRP A 65 4.50 7.56 -9.84
N THR A 66 5.56 7.56 -10.63
CA THR A 66 6.87 8.02 -10.19
C THR A 66 7.08 9.46 -10.66
N ALA A 67 7.44 10.33 -9.72
CA ALA A 67 7.92 11.66 -10.08
C ALA A 67 9.29 11.54 -10.76
N GLN A 68 9.57 12.30 -11.83
CA GLN A 68 10.92 12.29 -12.42
C GLN A 68 11.94 13.02 -11.55
N SER A 69 11.49 14.07 -10.86
CA SER A 69 12.23 14.81 -9.84
C SER A 69 11.24 15.53 -8.92
N PRO A 70 11.63 15.84 -7.66
CA PRO A 70 10.79 16.60 -6.73
C PRO A 70 10.30 17.94 -7.33
N ASP A 71 11.16 18.60 -8.10
CA ASP A 71 10.86 19.92 -8.69
C ASP A 71 9.97 19.84 -9.94
N SER A 72 10.02 18.72 -10.67
CA SER A 72 9.29 18.56 -11.94
C SER A 72 7.81 18.20 -11.75
N ASP A 73 7.43 17.73 -10.57
CA ASP A 73 6.09 17.27 -10.20
C ASP A 73 5.64 17.92 -8.88
N ALA A 74 5.95 19.21 -8.70
CA ALA A 74 5.65 19.97 -7.49
C ALA A 74 4.14 20.01 -7.16
N ASP A 75 3.28 19.86 -8.17
CA ASP A 75 1.84 19.76 -8.01
C ASP A 75 1.19 18.83 -9.06
N PHE A 76 -0.09 18.55 -8.85
CA PHE A 76 -0.86 17.69 -9.75
C PHE A 76 -0.98 18.26 -11.18
N PRO A 77 -1.20 19.58 -11.39
CA PRO A 77 -1.11 20.19 -12.72
C PRO A 77 0.22 19.96 -13.47
N ALA A 78 1.36 20.14 -12.80
CA ALA A 78 2.70 19.89 -13.36
C ALA A 78 2.84 18.43 -13.78
N PHE A 79 2.39 17.51 -12.92
CA PHE A 79 2.33 16.09 -13.25
C PHE A 79 1.48 15.82 -14.52
N LEU A 80 0.29 16.42 -14.61
CA LEU A 80 -0.61 16.24 -15.77
C LEU A 80 -0.02 16.79 -17.07
N ALA A 81 0.79 17.85 -17.01
CA ALA A 81 1.40 18.48 -18.18
C ALA A 81 2.28 17.50 -18.98
N ARG A 82 2.85 16.51 -18.30
CA ARG A 82 3.75 15.48 -18.84
C ARG A 82 3.03 14.36 -19.56
N LEU A 83 1.73 14.22 -19.33
CA LEU A 83 0.92 13.20 -19.97
C LEU A 83 0.55 13.60 -21.40
N GLN A 84 0.34 12.59 -22.25
CA GLN A 84 -0.23 12.77 -23.58
C GLN A 84 -1.55 13.56 -23.51
N ARG A 85 -1.79 14.43 -24.50
CA ARG A 85 -2.91 15.39 -24.51
C ARG A 85 -4.26 14.72 -24.23
N GLU A 86 -4.50 13.55 -24.81
CA GLU A 86 -5.75 12.81 -24.61
C GLU A 86 -5.90 12.34 -23.15
N LYS A 87 -4.86 11.74 -22.57
CA LYS A 87 -4.87 11.26 -21.17
C LYS A 87 -5.04 12.42 -20.20
N ARG A 88 -4.34 13.53 -20.41
CA ARG A 88 -4.50 14.77 -19.62
C ARG A 88 -5.94 15.28 -19.67
N LYS A 89 -6.54 15.38 -20.85
CA LYS A 89 -7.92 15.87 -21.03
C LYS A 89 -8.93 14.98 -20.30
N LYS A 90 -8.79 13.66 -20.38
CA LYS A 90 -9.67 12.70 -19.69
C LYS A 90 -9.62 12.89 -18.16
N ILE A 91 -8.42 12.93 -17.57
CA ILE A 91 -8.27 13.11 -16.11
C ILE A 91 -8.86 14.45 -15.64
N GLN A 92 -8.62 15.54 -16.37
CA GLN A 92 -9.19 16.85 -16.03
C GLN A 92 -10.72 16.86 -16.11
N GLN A 93 -11.30 16.13 -17.06
CA GLN A 93 -12.75 15.98 -17.18
C GLN A 93 -13.35 15.18 -16.02
N GLU A 94 -12.71 14.08 -15.62
CA GLU A 94 -13.13 13.28 -14.47
C GLU A 94 -13.10 14.08 -13.17
N GLN A 95 -12.00 14.80 -12.91
CA GLN A 95 -11.92 15.66 -11.73
C GLN A 95 -12.99 16.75 -11.71
N ARG A 96 -13.30 17.33 -12.87
CA ARG A 96 -14.37 18.32 -12.96
C ARG A 96 -15.72 17.71 -12.57
N ARG A 97 -16.05 16.51 -13.06
CA ARG A 97 -17.28 15.80 -12.70
C ARG A 97 -17.38 15.51 -11.21
N VAL A 98 -16.28 15.10 -10.57
CA VAL A 98 -16.22 14.88 -9.12
C VAL A 98 -16.55 16.16 -8.35
N ARG A 99 -15.98 17.30 -8.75
CA ARG A 99 -16.29 18.61 -8.16
C ARG A 99 -17.72 19.07 -8.44
N GLU A 100 -18.21 18.90 -9.66
CA GLU A 100 -19.60 19.21 -10.05
C GLU A 100 -20.62 18.38 -9.27
N ALA A 101 -20.24 17.16 -8.86
CA ALA A 101 -21.04 16.31 -7.97
C ALA A 101 -20.97 16.71 -6.48
N GLY A 102 -20.24 17.78 -6.14
CA GLY A 102 -20.10 18.25 -4.75
C GLY A 102 -19.17 17.41 -3.88
N VAL A 103 -18.37 16.52 -4.47
CA VAL A 103 -17.42 15.69 -3.72
C VAL A 103 -16.18 16.50 -3.39
N SER A 104 -15.82 16.54 -2.10
CA SER A 104 -14.60 17.18 -1.59
C SER A 104 -13.80 16.19 -0.76
N PHE A 105 -12.51 16.49 -0.60
CA PHE A 105 -11.59 15.70 0.20
C PHE A 105 -10.98 16.60 1.27
N ASP A 106 -10.91 16.09 2.50
CA ASP A 106 -10.13 16.66 3.59
C ASP A 106 -8.94 15.73 3.86
N ILE A 107 -7.74 16.29 3.95
CA ILE A 107 -6.50 15.53 4.18
C ILE A 107 -6.01 15.89 5.58
N ARG A 108 -6.00 14.90 6.47
CA ARG A 108 -5.52 15.03 7.84
C ARG A 108 -4.26 14.22 8.05
N GLU A 109 -3.23 14.87 8.58
CA GLU A 109 -1.93 14.27 8.83
C GLU A 109 -1.46 14.57 10.26
N GLY A 110 -0.80 13.58 10.89
CA GLY A 110 -0.19 13.73 12.20
C GLY A 110 -1.19 14.24 13.26
N ALA A 111 -0.88 15.39 13.86
CA ALA A 111 -1.70 15.99 14.92
C ALA A 111 -3.07 16.51 14.44
N ALA A 112 -3.31 16.60 13.13
CA ALA A 112 -4.63 16.93 12.59
C ALA A 112 -5.63 15.76 12.70
N ILE A 113 -5.13 14.52 12.89
CA ILE A 113 -5.95 13.33 13.10
C ILE A 113 -6.34 13.31 14.59
N ASN A 114 -7.60 13.59 14.87
CA ASN A 114 -8.10 13.75 16.25
C ASN A 114 -8.85 12.48 16.72
N GLY A 115 -9.33 12.50 17.98
CA GLY A 115 -10.05 11.35 18.55
C GLY A 115 -11.35 10.99 17.81
N GLU A 116 -12.08 11.98 17.29
CA GLU A 116 -13.31 11.74 16.52
C GLU A 116 -13.01 11.03 15.19
N ASP A 117 -11.88 11.33 14.57
CA ASP A 117 -11.42 10.64 13.36
C ASP A 117 -11.15 9.15 13.66
N TRP A 118 -10.58 8.82 14.81
CA TRP A 118 -10.33 7.43 15.23
C TRP A 118 -11.62 6.68 15.58
N ASP A 119 -12.57 7.33 16.24
CA ASP A 119 -13.84 6.68 16.61
C ASP A 119 -14.70 6.32 15.39
N TYR A 120 -14.51 7.02 14.27
CA TYR A 120 -15.23 6.76 13.03
C TYR A 120 -14.69 5.54 12.23
N PHE A 121 -13.39 5.22 12.33
CA PHE A 121 -12.71 4.20 11.52
C PHE A 121 -12.40 2.91 12.28
#